data_AF-A0A528CIK7-F1
#
_entry.id   AF-A0A528CIK7-F1
#
_cell.length_a   1.000
_cell.length_b   1.000
_cell.length_c   1.000
_cell.angle_alpha   90.00
_cell.angle_beta   90.00
_cell.angle_gamma   90.00
#
_symmetry.space_group_name_H-M   'P 1'
#
loop_
_entity.id
_entity.type
_entity.pdbx_description
1 polymer ?
#
loop_
_entity_poly.entity_id
_entity_poly.type
_entity_poly.pdbx_seq_one_letter_code
_entity_poly.pdbx_strand_id
1 'polypeptide(L)'
;VFDELVKAGKIRHFGLSNESSWGVMRFIAEADKGVGPRLVALQNAYNFVNRSFEVNLAEVCEREQVSLLAYSPLGQGYLTGK
;
A
#
# COMPACT_ATOMS: atom_id res chain seq x y z
N VAL A 1 -2.85 -8.07 17.18
CA VAL A 1 -4.01 -7.50 16.47
C VAL A 1 -4.17 -8.04 15.05
N PHE A 2 -3.50 -7.51 14.01
CA PHE A 2 -3.81 -7.92 12.62
C PHE A 2 -3.55 -9.41 12.35
N ASP A 3 -2.49 -9.96 12.92
CA ASP A 3 -2.18 -11.39 12.82
C ASP A 3 -3.28 -12.28 13.44
N GLU A 4 -3.79 -11.88 14.60
CA GLU A 4 -4.89 -12.59 15.27
C GLU A 4 -6.18 -12.53 14.44
N LEU A 5 -6.46 -11.38 13.79
CA LEU A 5 -7.62 -11.23 12.92
C LEU A 5 -7.51 -12.07 11.64
N VAL A 6 -6.30 -12.24 11.09
CA VAL A 6 -6.03 -13.15 9.97
C VAL A 6 -6.18 -14.60 10.40
N LYS A 7 -5.56 -15.01 11.52
CA LYS A 7 -5.67 -16.37 12.08
C LYS A 7 -7.10 -16.74 12.45
N ALA A 8 -7.89 -15.78 12.94
CA ALA A 8 -9.31 -15.96 13.23
C ALA A 8 -10.20 -15.99 11.96
N GLY A 9 -9.63 -15.81 10.76
CA GLY A 9 -10.37 -15.83 9.49
C GLY A 9 -11.23 -14.59 9.23
N LYS A 10 -11.08 -13.52 10.02
CA LYS A 10 -11.84 -12.27 9.86
C LYS A 10 -11.25 -11.38 8.77
N ILE A 11 -9.96 -11.50 8.52
CA ILE A 11 -9.23 -10.81 7.46
C ILE A 11 -8.57 -11.88 6.58
N ARG A 12 -8.77 -11.81 5.26
CA ARG A 12 -8.06 -12.70 4.32
C ARG A 12 -6.67 -12.18 3.98
N HIS A 13 -6.56 -10.89 3.73
CA HIS A 13 -5.31 -10.22 3.36
C HIS A 13 -5.19 -8.86 4.02
N PHE A 14 -3.96 -8.48 4.34
CA PHE A 14 -3.62 -7.21 4.96
C PHE A 14 -3.02 -6.24 3.93
N GLY A 15 -3.35 -4.96 4.06
CA GLY A 15 -2.87 -3.88 3.20
C GLY A 15 -2.79 -2.56 3.95
N LEU A 16 -2.04 -1.61 3.41
CA LEU A 16 -1.87 -0.28 3.98
C LEU A 16 -2.46 0.79 3.06
N SER A 17 -2.61 2.01 3.57
CA SER A 17 -3.05 3.18 2.79
C SER A 17 -2.39 4.44 3.32
N ASN A 18 -2.13 5.40 2.43
CA ASN A 18 -1.50 6.69 2.75
C ASN A 18 -0.14 6.56 3.43
N GLU A 19 0.61 5.52 3.07
CA GLU A 19 1.89 5.23 3.71
C GLU A 19 3.07 5.60 2.83
N SER A 20 4.20 5.87 3.48
CA SER A 20 5.50 6.15 2.91
C SER A 20 6.29 4.87 2.60
N SER A 21 7.36 4.99 1.81
CA SER A 21 8.29 3.87 1.57
C SER A 21 8.90 3.34 2.87
N TRP A 22 9.23 4.22 3.81
CA TRP A 22 9.76 3.82 5.12
C TRP A 22 8.75 2.98 5.89
N GLY A 23 7.50 3.45 6.02
CA GLY A 23 6.46 2.72 6.74
C GLY A 23 6.18 1.35 6.12
N VAL A 24 6.02 1.28 4.79
CA VAL A 24 5.84 0.02 4.06
C VAL A 24 6.98 -0.97 4.36
N MET A 25 8.23 -0.52 4.23
CA MET A 25 9.39 -1.37 4.52
C MET A 25 9.50 -1.77 5.99
N ARG A 26 9.06 -0.93 6.93
CA ARG A 26 9.00 -1.29 8.36
C ARG A 26 7.99 -2.42 8.60
N PHE A 27 6.78 -2.34 8.01
CA PHE A 27 5.80 -3.41 8.12
C PHE A 27 6.31 -4.72 7.51
N ILE A 28 6.94 -4.66 6.35
CA ILE A 28 7.57 -5.81 5.69
C ILE A 28 8.65 -6.42 6.59
N ALA A 29 9.59 -5.61 7.07
CA ALA A 29 10.71 -6.10 7.87
C ALA A 29 10.28 -6.75 9.19
N GLU A 30 9.19 -6.29 9.81
CA GLU A 30 8.64 -6.94 11.01
C GLU A 30 7.86 -8.21 10.65
N ALA A 31 7.10 -8.23 9.55
CA ALA A 31 6.42 -9.43 9.07
C ALA A 31 7.42 -10.56 8.72
N ASP A 32 8.56 -10.22 8.12
CA ASP A 32 9.63 -11.18 7.79
C ASP A 32 10.30 -11.77 9.05
N LYS A 33 10.19 -11.10 10.20
CA LYS A 33 10.59 -11.63 11.51
C LYS A 33 9.47 -12.43 12.20
N GLY A 34 8.34 -12.64 11.52
CA GLY A 34 7.16 -13.31 12.07
C GLY A 34 6.27 -12.42 12.93
N VAL A 35 6.45 -11.10 12.89
CA VAL A 35 5.63 -10.14 13.65
C VAL A 35 4.58 -9.52 12.73
N GLY A 36 3.37 -10.09 12.76
CA GLY A 36 2.25 -9.58 11.96
C GLY A 36 2.12 -10.26 10.58
N PRO A 37 0.99 -10.06 9.89
CA PRO A 37 0.83 -10.52 8.52
C PRO A 37 1.62 -9.61 7.56
N ARG A 38 2.25 -10.21 6.54
CA ARG A 38 2.87 -9.45 5.45
C ARG A 38 1.80 -8.79 4.60
N LEU A 39 1.96 -7.50 4.29
CA LEU A 39 1.01 -6.78 3.44
C LEU A 39 1.11 -7.23 1.98
N VAL A 40 -0.02 -7.19 1.27
CA VAL A 40 -0.09 -7.55 -0.17
C VAL A 40 -0.49 -6.38 -1.06
N ALA A 41 -1.02 -5.31 -0.48
CA ALA A 41 -1.51 -4.15 -1.21
C ALA A 41 -1.23 -2.83 -0.49
N LEU A 42 -0.99 -1.79 -1.27
CA LEU A 42 -0.85 -0.41 -0.83
C LEU A 42 -1.87 0.47 -1.57
N GLN A 43 -2.73 1.16 -0.84
CA GLN A 43 -3.75 2.04 -1.39
C GLN A 43 -3.32 3.51 -1.24
N ASN A 44 -2.62 4.06 -2.24
CA ASN A 44 -2.13 5.44 -2.26
C ASN A 44 -2.72 6.26 -3.41
N ALA A 45 -2.71 7.58 -3.28
CA ALA A 45 -3.13 8.49 -4.34
C ALA A 45 -2.14 8.40 -5.52
N TYR A 46 -2.68 8.19 -6.72
CA TYR A 46 -1.88 8.20 -7.94
C TYR A 46 -2.73 8.66 -9.12
N ASN A 47 -2.26 9.71 -9.79
CA ASN A 47 -2.90 10.30 -10.97
C ASN A 47 -1.91 11.21 -11.71
N PHE A 48 -2.31 11.78 -12.86
CA PHE A 48 -1.40 12.59 -13.68
C PHE A 48 -0.81 13.82 -12.99
N VAL A 49 -1.48 14.37 -11.97
CA VAL A 49 -1.00 15.56 -11.23
C VAL A 49 -0.36 15.19 -9.88
N ASN A 50 -0.53 13.96 -9.40
CA ASN A 50 0.13 13.41 -8.21
C ASN A 50 0.81 12.09 -8.55
N ARG A 51 2.11 12.17 -8.85
CA ARG A 51 2.99 11.04 -9.19
C ARG A 51 4.03 10.77 -8.09
N SER A 52 3.79 11.26 -6.87
CA SER A 52 4.72 11.08 -5.74
C SER A 52 5.03 9.61 -5.42
N PHE A 53 4.09 8.70 -5.71
CA PHE A 53 4.27 7.26 -5.63
C PHE A 53 5.50 6.76 -6.39
N GLU A 54 5.79 7.34 -7.57
CA GLU A 54 6.87 6.86 -8.43
C GLU A 54 8.27 7.12 -7.89
N VAL A 55 8.42 8.09 -6.98
CA VAL A 55 9.74 8.51 -6.49
C VAL A 55 10.44 7.38 -5.72
N ASN A 56 9.71 6.69 -4.85
CA ASN A 56 10.27 5.61 -4.01
C ASN A 56 9.32 4.42 -3.82
N LEU A 57 8.00 4.65 -3.81
CA LEU A 57 7.04 3.59 -3.51
C LEU A 57 6.87 2.61 -4.66
N ALA A 58 7.00 3.04 -5.90
CA ALA A 58 6.96 2.15 -7.07
C ALA A 58 8.05 1.07 -6.98
N GLU A 59 9.29 1.45 -6.66
CA GLU A 59 10.39 0.50 -6.49
C GLU A 59 10.13 -0.48 -5.34
N VAL A 60 9.68 0.02 -4.18
CA VAL A 60 9.33 -0.84 -3.04
C VAL A 60 8.23 -1.83 -3.42
N CYS A 61 7.15 -1.35 -4.04
CA CYS A 61 6.02 -2.18 -4.43
C CYS A 61 6.42 -3.29 -5.41
N GLU A 62 7.25 -2.96 -6.41
CA GLU A 62 7.77 -3.92 -7.37
C GLU A 62 8.68 -4.97 -6.71
N ARG A 63 9.68 -4.54 -5.93
CA ARG A 63 10.65 -5.44 -5.30
C ARG A 63 10.02 -6.35 -4.25
N GLU A 64 9.05 -5.83 -3.50
CA GLU A 64 8.46 -6.52 -2.35
C GLU A 64 7.13 -7.21 -2.69
N GLN A 65 6.74 -7.19 -3.96
CA GLN A 65 5.52 -7.82 -4.49
C GLN A 65 4.24 -7.29 -3.80
N VAL A 66 4.16 -5.98 -3.64
CA VAL A 66 3.00 -5.27 -3.08
C VAL A 66 2.25 -4.57 -4.20
N SER A 67 0.96 -4.87 -4.37
CA SER A 67 0.16 -4.25 -5.43
C SER A 67 -0.27 -2.83 -5.08
N LEU A 68 -0.12 -1.88 -6.01
CA LEU A 68 -0.74 -0.55 -5.86
C LEU A 68 -2.24 -0.62 -6.18
N LEU A 69 -3.06 -0.21 -5.23
CA LEU A 69 -4.48 0.09 -5.41
C LEU A 69 -4.65 1.61 -5.48
N ALA A 70 -4.46 2.18 -6.67
CA ALA A 70 -4.50 3.63 -6.86
C ALA A 70 -5.91 4.20 -6.55
N TYR A 71 -5.96 5.25 -5.71
CA TYR A 71 -7.18 6.02 -5.50
C TYR A 71 -7.05 7.44 -6.07
N SER A 72 -8.21 8.10 -6.25
CA SER A 72 -8.32 9.41 -6.90
C SER A 72 -7.63 9.47 -8.28
N PRO A 73 -7.89 8.51 -9.20
CA PRO A 73 -7.23 8.49 -10.51
C PRO A 73 -7.53 9.74 -11.36
N LEU A 74 -8.65 10.42 -11.11
CA LEU A 74 -9.04 11.67 -11.76
C LEU A 74 -8.72 12.92 -10.94
N GLY A 75 -7.90 12.82 -9.89
CA GLY A 75 -7.56 13.97 -9.03
C GLY A 75 -8.81 14.60 -8.39
N GLN A 76 -9.69 13.80 -7.79
CA GLN A 76 -10.99 14.24 -7.28
C GLN A 76 -11.89 14.91 -8.35
N GLY A 77 -11.69 14.57 -9.62
CA GLY A 77 -12.43 15.13 -10.76
C GLY A 77 -11.70 16.30 -11.45
N TYR A 78 -10.57 16.77 -10.94
CA TYR A 78 -9.75 17.81 -11.58
C TYR A 78 -9.35 17.43 -13.01
N LEU A 79 -9.02 16.15 -13.25
CA LEU A 79 -8.59 15.65 -14.55
C LEU A 79 -9.74 15.36 -15.53
N THR A 80 -10.98 15.74 -15.21
CA THR A 80 -12.12 15.54 -16.13
C THR A 80 -12.25 16.65 -17.18
N GLY A 81 -11.59 17.80 -16.97
CA GLY A 81 -11.69 18.96 -17.86
C GLY A 81 -13.00 19.75 -17.75
N LYS A 82 -13.82 19.46 -16.73
CA LYS A 82 -15.03 20.23 -16.39
C LYS A 82 -14.70 21.57 -15.71
#